data_AF-A0A401W7U6-F1
#
_entry.id   AF-A0A401W7U6-F1
#
_cell.length_a   1.000
_cell.length_b   1.000
_cell.length_c   1.000
_cell.angle_alpha   90.00
_cell.angle_beta   90.00
_cell.angle_gamma   90.00
#
_symmetry.space_group_name_H-M   'P 1'
#
loop_
_entity.id
_entity.type
_entity.pdbx_description
1 polymer ?
#
loop_
_entity_poly.entity_id
_entity_poly.type
_entity_poly.pdbx_seq_one_letter_code
_entity_poly.pdbx_strand_id
1 'polypeptide(L)'
;MQSTRLKARLAGTAATVAVLGGAALATAPAAAAKANVISIDQVTLDGQRLSVHLGYSCDTGYTWGLSGKAVKTDGPAASASGTVAGGDLTCDYRSRSLKLDLTQAAGAHFAAGDEVKVTVDFTEENGPGLEGEEIITTLQAPAPTR
;
A
#
# COMPACT_ATOMS: atom_id res chain seq x y z
N MET A 1 48.71 -4.75 47.42
CA MET A 1 47.80 -3.58 47.34
C MET A 1 46.60 -4.01 46.49
N GLN A 2 45.52 -4.46 47.13
CA GLN A 2 44.26 -3.71 47.31
C GLN A 2 43.63 -3.22 45.99
N SER A 3 42.55 -3.88 45.50
CA SER A 3 41.12 -3.44 45.55
C SER A 3 40.79 -2.41 44.44
N THR A 4 39.67 -2.34 43.69
CA THR A 4 38.29 -2.83 43.80
C THR A 4 37.54 -2.66 42.45
N ARG A 5 36.71 -3.67 42.12
CA ARG A 5 35.42 -3.77 41.35
C ARG A 5 34.79 -2.54 40.66
N LEU A 6 34.14 -2.78 39.50
CA LEU A 6 32.70 -2.51 39.18
C LEU A 6 32.39 -2.96 37.73
N LYS A 7 31.87 -4.19 37.52
CA LYS A 7 30.47 -4.48 37.13
C LYS A 7 29.78 -3.44 36.24
N ALA A 8 29.61 -3.78 34.96
CA ALA A 8 28.41 -3.45 34.20
C ALA A 8 28.10 -4.60 33.25
N ARG A 9 27.27 -5.54 33.72
CA ARG A 9 26.55 -6.47 32.86
C ARG A 9 25.44 -5.66 32.20
N LEU A 10 25.61 -5.21 30.96
CA LEU A 10 24.44 -4.82 30.16
C LEU A 10 23.84 -6.11 29.62
N ALA A 11 22.80 -6.55 30.31
CA ALA A 11 21.91 -7.60 29.85
C ALA A 11 21.32 -7.17 28.51
N GLY A 12 21.66 -7.87 27.43
CA GLY A 12 20.84 -7.84 26.24
C GLY A 12 19.50 -8.46 26.60
N THR A 13 18.48 -7.63 26.78
CA THR A 13 17.09 -8.09 26.81
C THR A 13 16.78 -8.72 25.47
N ALA A 14 16.96 -10.03 25.35
CA ALA A 14 16.31 -10.81 24.34
C ALA A 14 14.80 -10.75 24.64
N ALA A 15 14.10 -9.81 24.02
CA ALA A 15 12.65 -9.76 24.03
C ALA A 15 12.14 -10.96 23.23
N THR A 16 12.02 -12.10 23.90
CA THR A 16 11.25 -13.25 23.41
C THR A 16 9.78 -12.88 23.53
N VAL A 17 9.24 -12.24 22.50
CA VAL A 17 7.80 -12.05 22.38
C VAL A 17 7.23 -13.33 21.80
N ALA A 18 6.69 -14.18 22.68
CA ALA A 18 5.79 -15.25 22.27
C ALA A 18 4.48 -14.60 21.80
N VAL A 19 4.28 -14.48 20.48
CA VAL A 19 2.96 -14.15 19.92
C VAL A 19 2.21 -15.46 19.70
N LEU A 20 1.27 -15.72 20.60
CA LEU A 20 0.24 -16.73 20.46
C LEU A 20 -0.74 -16.31 19.35
N GLY A 21 -0.94 -17.19 18.37
CA GLY A 21 -2.21 -17.34 17.65
C GLY A 21 -2.55 -16.28 16.59
N GLY A 22 -2.38 -16.67 15.32
CA GLY A 22 -3.38 -16.47 14.27
C GLY A 22 -3.91 -15.06 14.05
N ALA A 23 -3.07 -14.15 13.56
CA ALA A 23 -3.51 -13.04 12.72
C ALA A 23 -2.41 -12.81 11.69
N ALA A 24 -2.75 -12.76 10.41
CA ALA A 24 -1.82 -12.44 9.35
C ALA A 24 -1.26 -11.03 9.61
N LEU A 25 -0.02 -10.97 10.10
CA LEU A 25 0.75 -9.75 10.14
C LEU A 25 1.13 -9.44 8.69
N ALA A 26 0.36 -8.57 8.04
CA ALA A 26 0.83 -7.90 6.84
C ALA A 26 2.09 -7.12 7.23
N THR A 27 3.26 -7.64 6.84
CA THR A 27 4.51 -6.91 6.94
C THR A 27 4.46 -5.78 5.92
N ALA A 28 4.01 -4.60 6.36
CA ALA A 28 4.24 -3.38 5.59
C ALA A 28 5.75 -3.22 5.37
N PRO A 29 6.22 -2.87 4.17
CA PRO A 29 7.64 -2.73 3.89
C PRO A 29 8.29 -1.70 4.83
N ALA A 30 9.52 -2.01 5.23
CA ALA A 30 10.27 -1.23 6.20
C ALA A 30 10.40 0.23 5.75
N ALA A 31 9.93 1.13 6.62
CA ALA A 31 10.02 2.57 6.47
C ALA A 31 11.42 3.05 6.05
N ALA A 32 11.55 3.53 4.81
CA ALA A 32 12.64 4.41 4.43
C ALA A 32 12.40 5.78 5.10
N ALA A 33 13.42 6.32 5.76
CA ALA A 33 13.35 7.51 6.59
C ALA A 33 12.68 8.69 5.86
N LYS A 34 11.50 9.11 6.32
CA LYS A 34 10.69 10.21 5.75
C LYS A 34 10.52 10.09 4.21
N ALA A 35 10.38 8.87 3.73
CA ALA A 35 10.26 8.52 2.32
C ALA A 35 8.81 8.56 1.86
N ASN A 36 8.61 8.66 0.55
CA ASN A 36 7.31 8.54 -0.08
C ASN A 36 6.53 7.33 0.48
N VAL A 37 5.27 7.53 0.86
CA VAL A 37 4.41 6.50 1.48
C VAL A 37 3.13 6.38 0.68
N ILE A 38 2.65 5.15 0.52
CA ILE A 38 1.29 4.80 0.08
C ILE A 38 0.63 3.96 1.20
N SER A 39 -0.66 4.20 1.45
CA SER A 39 -1.51 3.43 2.36
C SER A 39 -2.85 3.13 1.68
N ILE A 40 -3.11 1.88 1.28
CA ILE A 40 -4.36 1.48 0.63
C ILE A 40 -5.43 1.28 1.69
N ASP A 41 -6.46 2.12 1.66
CA ASP A 41 -7.54 2.12 2.67
C ASP A 41 -8.68 1.19 2.26
N GLN A 42 -9.09 1.24 0.99
CA GLN A 42 -10.28 0.54 0.51
C GLN A 42 -10.22 0.29 -1.00
N VAL A 43 -10.81 -0.82 -1.45
CA VAL A 43 -10.98 -1.14 -2.86
C VAL A 43 -12.46 -1.40 -3.13
N THR A 44 -13.05 -0.61 -4.01
CA THR A 44 -14.49 -0.64 -4.31
C THR A 44 -14.77 -0.95 -5.77
N LEU A 45 -15.91 -1.57 -6.04
CA LEU A 45 -16.46 -1.78 -7.38
C LEU A 45 -17.80 -1.08 -7.52
N ASP A 46 -17.86 -0.08 -8.41
CA ASP A 46 -19.10 0.58 -8.80
C ASP A 46 -19.48 0.20 -10.24
N GLY A 47 -20.43 -0.72 -10.37
CA GLY A 47 -20.76 -1.36 -11.65
C GLY A 47 -19.55 -2.09 -12.24
N GLN A 48 -18.94 -1.50 -13.26
CA GLN A 48 -17.71 -2.01 -13.91
C GLN A 48 -16.47 -1.16 -13.61
N ARG A 49 -16.55 -0.19 -12.71
CA ARG A 49 -15.42 0.67 -12.36
C ARG A 49 -14.82 0.23 -11.03
N LEU A 50 -13.58 -0.23 -11.07
CA LEU A 50 -12.81 -0.47 -9.85
C LEU A 50 -12.16 0.84 -9.40
N SER A 51 -12.13 1.08 -8.10
CA SER A 51 -11.44 2.24 -7.54
C SER A 51 -10.67 1.85 -6.29
N VAL A 52 -9.45 2.38 -6.15
CA VAL A 52 -8.60 2.23 -4.97
C VAL A 52 -8.59 3.55 -4.23
N HIS A 53 -9.08 3.56 -3.00
CA HIS A 53 -8.94 4.67 -2.08
C HIS A 53 -7.64 4.46 -1.30
N LEU A 54 -6.76 5.44 -1.39
CA LEU A 54 -5.44 5.37 -0.77
C LEU A 54 -5.02 6.73 -0.19
N GLY A 55 -4.27 6.65 0.89
CA GLY A 55 -3.43 7.72 1.38
C GLY A 55 -2.07 7.72 0.68
N TYR A 56 -1.51 8.91 0.44
CA TYR A 56 -0.14 9.04 -0.03
C TYR A 56 0.55 10.25 0.61
N SER A 57 1.88 10.22 0.65
CA SER A 57 2.74 11.36 0.94
C SER A 57 3.97 11.26 0.07
N CYS A 58 4.38 12.36 -0.56
CA CYS A 58 5.55 12.39 -1.42
C CYS A 58 6.40 13.64 -1.16
N ASP A 59 7.70 13.48 -1.39
CA ASP A 59 8.69 14.54 -1.28
C ASP A 59 8.53 15.58 -2.39
N THR A 60 8.80 16.85 -2.06
CA THR A 60 8.89 17.92 -3.07
C THR A 60 10.18 17.78 -3.89
N GLY A 61 10.16 18.19 -5.16
CA GLY A 61 11.36 18.26 -6.00
C GLY A 61 11.43 17.20 -7.10
N TYR A 62 10.49 16.26 -7.11
CA TYR A 62 10.28 15.27 -8.17
C TYR A 62 8.85 15.35 -8.68
N THR A 63 8.66 14.97 -9.95
CA THR A 63 7.34 14.86 -10.57
C THR A 63 6.85 13.42 -10.42
N TRP A 64 6.12 13.17 -9.32
CA TRP A 64 5.55 11.86 -9.02
C TRP A 64 4.17 11.70 -9.67
N GLY A 65 3.92 10.49 -10.16
CA GLY A 65 2.63 9.92 -10.48
C GLY A 65 2.38 8.65 -9.65
N LEU A 66 1.28 7.97 -9.93
CA LEU A 66 0.95 6.67 -9.34
C LEU A 66 0.55 5.69 -10.44
N SER A 67 0.87 4.42 -10.24
CA SER A 67 0.31 3.32 -11.03
C SER A 67 -0.31 2.29 -10.11
N GLY A 68 -1.54 1.90 -10.38
CA GLY A 68 -2.27 0.88 -9.64
C GLY A 68 -2.64 -0.29 -10.52
N LYS A 69 -2.61 -1.50 -9.94
CA LYS A 69 -3.05 -2.73 -10.57
C LYS A 69 -3.85 -3.56 -9.58
N ALA A 70 -4.96 -4.12 -10.01
CA ALA A 70 -5.73 -5.12 -9.28
C ALA A 70 -5.76 -6.42 -10.09
N VAL A 71 -5.56 -7.55 -9.41
CA VAL A 71 -5.64 -8.89 -10.00
C VAL A 71 -6.50 -9.76 -9.10
N LYS A 72 -7.50 -10.42 -9.67
CA LYS A 72 -8.32 -11.38 -8.93
C LYS A 72 -7.50 -12.60 -8.54
N THR A 73 -7.60 -13.04 -7.29
CA THR A 73 -6.87 -14.20 -6.75
C THR A 73 -7.74 -15.43 -6.58
N ASP A 74 -9.05 -15.27 -6.48
CA ASP A 74 -10.03 -16.31 -6.18
C ASP A 74 -10.99 -16.60 -7.36
N GLY A 75 -10.45 -16.93 -8.54
CA GLY A 75 -11.29 -17.38 -9.63
C GLY A 75 -10.67 -17.21 -11.01
N PRO A 76 -11.52 -17.04 -12.06
CA PRO A 76 -11.04 -16.73 -13.39
C PRO A 76 -10.15 -15.49 -13.40
N ALA A 77 -9.06 -15.55 -14.17
CA ALA A 77 -8.11 -14.46 -14.25
C ALA A 77 -8.80 -13.17 -14.73
N ALA A 78 -8.75 -12.14 -13.91
CA ALA A 78 -9.24 -10.80 -14.21
C ALA A 78 -8.23 -9.79 -13.69
N SER A 79 -8.02 -8.71 -14.45
CA SER A 79 -7.12 -7.63 -14.06
C SER A 79 -7.71 -6.27 -14.40
N ALA A 80 -7.33 -5.26 -13.61
CA ALA A 80 -7.61 -3.87 -13.86
C ALA A 80 -6.38 -3.03 -13.55
N SER A 81 -6.20 -1.91 -14.24
CA SER A 81 -5.09 -0.99 -14.00
C SER A 81 -5.46 0.46 -14.25
N GLY A 82 -4.75 1.37 -13.62
CA GLY A 82 -4.95 2.81 -13.78
C GLY A 82 -3.71 3.57 -13.34
N THR A 83 -3.62 4.82 -13.76
CA THR A 83 -2.49 5.69 -13.42
C THR A 83 -2.99 7.09 -13.08
N VAL A 84 -2.20 7.78 -12.27
CA VAL A 84 -2.21 9.24 -12.15
C VAL A 84 -0.92 9.74 -12.77
N ALA A 85 -1.03 10.69 -13.70
CA ALA A 85 0.12 11.20 -14.42
C ALA A 85 1.06 11.97 -13.47
N GLY A 86 2.33 12.05 -13.89
CA GLY A 86 3.31 12.89 -13.21
C GLY A 86 2.83 14.34 -13.11
N GLY A 87 2.87 14.91 -11.91
CA GLY A 87 2.52 16.32 -11.68
C GLY A 87 1.06 16.58 -11.32
N ASP A 88 0.19 15.57 -11.46
CA ASP A 88 -1.20 15.65 -10.95
C ASP A 88 -1.27 15.37 -9.44
N LEU A 89 -0.20 14.85 -8.85
CA LEU A 89 -0.07 14.68 -7.41
C LEU A 89 0.43 15.97 -6.75
N THR A 90 -0.13 16.27 -5.56
CA THR A 90 0.40 17.34 -4.71
C THR A 90 1.41 16.75 -3.73
N CYS A 91 2.69 16.99 -3.99
CA CYS A 91 3.77 16.60 -3.08
C CYS A 91 4.21 17.80 -2.24
N ASP A 92 3.84 17.78 -0.96
CA ASP A 92 4.18 18.83 0.03
C ASP A 92 4.54 18.24 1.40
N TYR A 93 5.00 16.98 1.43
CA TYR A 93 5.30 16.19 2.63
C TYR A 93 4.11 15.90 3.55
N ARG A 94 2.88 16.31 3.17
CA ARG A 94 1.68 16.03 3.94
C ARG A 94 1.01 14.77 3.41
N SER A 95 0.35 14.05 4.31
CA SER A 95 -0.57 12.99 3.93
C SER A 95 -1.76 13.57 3.17
N ARG A 96 -2.04 12.98 2.01
CA ARG A 96 -3.16 13.28 1.13
C ARG A 96 -3.95 12.00 0.88
N SER A 97 -5.20 12.13 0.48
CA SER A 97 -6.02 10.99 0.04
C SER A 97 -6.35 11.14 -1.43
N LEU A 98 -6.43 10.01 -2.13
CA LEU A 98 -6.75 9.93 -3.55
C LEU A 98 -7.67 8.74 -3.81
N LYS A 99 -8.55 8.92 -4.80
CA LYS A 99 -9.27 7.83 -5.44
C LYS A 99 -8.62 7.55 -6.79
N LEU A 100 -7.92 6.43 -6.91
CA LEU A 100 -7.34 5.95 -8.16
C LEU A 100 -8.35 5.04 -8.85
N ASP A 101 -8.83 5.45 -10.03
CA ASP A 101 -9.73 4.66 -10.84
C ASP A 101 -8.97 3.69 -11.73
N LEU A 102 -9.36 2.41 -11.71
CA LEU A 102 -8.76 1.38 -12.55
C LEU A 102 -9.73 0.98 -13.66
N THR A 103 -9.17 0.79 -14.84
CA THR A 103 -9.87 0.27 -16.01
C THR A 103 -9.64 -1.23 -16.09
N GLN A 104 -10.74 -2.00 -16.19
CA GLN A 104 -10.68 -3.44 -16.38
C GLN A 104 -10.07 -3.79 -17.74
N ALA A 105 -9.24 -4.83 -17.77
CA ALA A 105 -8.77 -5.40 -19.03
C ALA A 105 -9.96 -5.95 -19.86
N ALA A 106 -9.78 -6.07 -21.17
CA ALA A 106 -10.83 -6.61 -22.04
C ALA A 106 -11.24 -8.03 -21.59
N GLY A 107 -12.54 -8.22 -21.33
CA GLY A 107 -13.08 -9.49 -20.84
C GLY A 107 -12.78 -9.81 -19.37
N ALA A 108 -12.13 -8.91 -18.63
CA ALA A 108 -12.05 -9.02 -17.19
C ALA A 108 -13.42 -8.73 -16.57
N HIS A 109 -13.73 -9.48 -15.52
CA HIS A 109 -14.97 -9.32 -14.77
C HIS A 109 -14.62 -9.37 -13.29
N PHE A 110 -15.06 -8.37 -12.54
CA PHE A 110 -15.00 -8.33 -11.08
C PHE A 110 -16.42 -8.24 -10.50
N ALA A 111 -16.59 -8.77 -9.30
CA ALA A 111 -17.81 -8.73 -8.52
C ALA A 111 -17.47 -8.38 -7.06
N ALA A 112 -18.40 -7.72 -6.37
CA ALA A 112 -18.26 -7.51 -4.93
C ALA A 112 -18.18 -8.87 -4.21
N GLY A 113 -17.21 -9.01 -3.31
CA GLY A 113 -16.88 -10.28 -2.65
C GLY A 113 -15.69 -11.02 -3.26
N ASP A 114 -15.24 -10.67 -4.46
CA ASP A 114 -14.01 -11.24 -5.04
C ASP A 114 -12.78 -10.84 -4.20
N GLU A 115 -11.85 -11.76 -4.04
CA GLU A 115 -10.53 -11.49 -3.50
C GLU A 115 -9.61 -10.92 -4.58
N VAL A 116 -9.01 -9.77 -4.29
CA VAL A 116 -8.13 -9.07 -5.21
C VAL A 116 -6.82 -8.72 -4.55
N LYS A 117 -5.73 -8.99 -5.26
CA LYS A 117 -4.41 -8.45 -4.96
C LYS A 117 -4.27 -7.10 -5.64
N VAL A 118 -4.04 -6.05 -4.86
CA VAL A 118 -3.88 -4.69 -5.34
C VAL A 118 -2.47 -4.21 -5.04
N THR A 119 -1.78 -3.72 -6.06
CA THR A 119 -0.47 -3.09 -5.98
C THR A 119 -0.60 -1.65 -6.43
N VAL A 120 -0.04 -0.71 -5.69
CA VAL A 120 0.04 0.70 -6.07
C VAL A 120 1.47 1.17 -5.85
N ASP A 121 2.08 1.72 -6.89
CA ASP A 121 3.47 2.17 -6.91
C ASP A 121 3.56 3.65 -7.28
N PHE A 122 4.60 4.32 -6.80
CA PHE A 122 4.94 5.65 -7.31
C PHE A 122 5.62 5.51 -8.66
N THR A 123 5.20 6.31 -9.62
CA THR A 123 5.87 6.45 -10.90
C THR A 123 6.60 7.78 -10.93
N GLU A 124 7.85 7.78 -11.38
CA GLU A 124 8.55 9.02 -11.72
C GLU A 124 8.47 9.16 -13.24
N GLU A 125 8.16 10.36 -13.74
CA GLU A 125 7.96 10.58 -15.19
C GLU A 125 9.12 10.07 -16.06
N ASN A 126 10.35 10.05 -15.52
CA ASN A 126 11.55 9.60 -16.23
C ASN A 126 12.46 8.68 -15.39
N GLY A 127 11.96 8.17 -14.26
CA GLY A 127 12.74 7.36 -13.31
C GLY A 127 12.26 5.92 -13.22
N PRO A 128 12.96 5.04 -12.47
CA PRO A 128 12.59 3.63 -12.33
C PRO A 128 11.29 3.40 -11.53
N GLY A 129 10.64 4.45 -11.04
CA GLY A 129 9.53 4.35 -10.08
C GLY A 129 10.02 3.94 -8.68
N LEU A 130 9.15 4.05 -7.70
CA LEU A 130 9.38 3.50 -6.37
C LEU A 130 8.28 2.48 -6.07
N GLU A 131 8.67 1.31 -5.59
CA GLU A 131 7.74 0.32 -5.08
C GLU A 131 6.90 0.95 -3.96
N GLY A 132 5.59 0.78 -4.06
CA GLY A 132 4.65 1.31 -3.09
C GLY A 132 4.11 0.23 -2.19
N GLU A 133 2.80 0.02 -2.25
CA GLU A 133 2.10 -0.90 -1.36
C GLU A 133 1.38 -2.00 -2.13
N GLU A 134 1.39 -3.20 -1.55
CA GLU A 134 0.62 -4.35 -1.99
C GLU A 134 -0.27 -4.86 -0.85
N ILE A 135 -1.55 -5.08 -1.15
CA ILE A 135 -2.49 -5.74 -0.25
C ILE A 135 -3.27 -6.84 -0.97
N ILE A 136 -3.76 -7.80 -0.21
CA ILE A 136 -4.83 -8.70 -0.65
C ILE A 136 -6.07 -8.33 0.16
N THR A 137 -7.18 -8.07 -0.52
CA THR A 137 -8.42 -7.63 0.11
C THR A 137 -9.64 -8.11 -0.64
N THR A 138 -10.79 -8.08 0.01
CA THR A 138 -12.07 -8.40 -0.61
C THR A 138 -12.68 -7.15 -1.22
N LEU A 139 -13.09 -7.24 -2.48
CA LEU A 139 -13.67 -6.14 -3.22
C LEU A 139 -15.02 -5.75 -2.66
N GLN A 140 -15.19 -4.48 -2.31
CA GLN A 140 -16.38 -3.99 -1.66
C GLN A 140 -17.36 -3.37 -2.65
N ALA A 141 -18.66 -3.52 -2.39
CA ALA A 141 -19.69 -2.73 -3.07
C ALA A 141 -19.58 -1.25 -2.65
N PRO A 142 -20.09 -0.29 -3.45
CA PRO A 142 -20.08 1.11 -3.05
C PRO A 142 -20.97 1.29 -1.81
N ALA A 143 -20.56 2.19 -0.91
CA ALA A 143 -21.41 2.55 0.21
C ALA A 143 -22.74 3.16 -0.31
N PRO A 144 -23.90 2.81 0.26
CA PRO A 144 -25.16 3.41 -0.15
C PRO A 144 -25.14 4.92 0.14
N THR A 145 -25.41 5.73 -0.89
CA THR A 145 -25.64 7.17 -0.70
C THR A 145 -26.96 7.36 0.03
N ARG A 146 -26.92 8.06 1.17
CA ARG A 146 -28.10 8.40 1.98
C ARG A 146 -28.80 9.64 1.45
#